data_AF-A0A355UMU5-F1
#
_entry.id   AF-A0A355UMU5-F1
#
_cell.length_a   1.000
_cell.length_b   1.000
_cell.length_c   1.000
_cell.angle_alpha   90.00
_cell.angle_beta   90.00
_cell.angle_gamma   90.00
#
_symmetry.space_group_name_H-M   'P 1'
#
loop_
_entity.id
_entity.type
_entity.pdbx_description
1 polymer ?
#
loop_
_entity_poly.entity_id
_entity_poly.type
_entity_poly.pdbx_seq_one_letter_code
_entity_poly.pdbx_strand_id
1 'polypeptide(L)'
;PEMMGMTKITRPTVLRYKGTKPEDWGVSGFVLIAESHIAIHTFPEKGFFSLDIFSCCDFDADHAVKYVTEKFGATHFDKNLITRGREFPRSLGRAVKIIEGDRQKLTVGAV
;
A
#
# COMPACT_ATOMS: atom_id res chain seq x y z
N PRO A 1 -4.63 -4.64 -7.71
CA PRO A 1 -3.88 -3.73 -8.62
C PRO A 1 -4.81 -3.04 -9.64
N GLU A 2 -5.56 -3.81 -10.43
CA GLU A 2 -6.39 -3.27 -11.52
C GLU A 2 -7.43 -2.22 -11.03
N MET A 3 -8.05 -2.43 -9.87
CA MET A 3 -9.00 -1.45 -9.29
C MET A 3 -8.38 -0.09 -8.95
N MET A 4 -7.06 -0.04 -8.79
CA MET A 4 -6.30 1.19 -8.49
C MET A 4 -5.56 1.71 -9.73
N GLY A 5 -5.88 1.21 -10.93
CA GLY A 5 -5.20 1.61 -12.17
C GLY A 5 -3.75 1.16 -12.28
N MET A 6 -3.31 0.20 -11.46
CA MET A 6 -1.93 -0.28 -11.43
C MET A 6 -1.74 -1.49 -12.35
N THR A 7 -0.67 -1.50 -13.13
CA THR A 7 -0.30 -2.61 -14.02
C THR A 7 0.42 -3.72 -13.26
N LYS A 8 -0.15 -4.92 -13.28
CA LYS A 8 0.44 -6.12 -12.68
C LYS A 8 1.52 -6.72 -13.59
N ILE A 9 2.73 -6.93 -13.09
CA ILE A 9 3.84 -7.58 -13.83
C ILE A 9 3.79 -9.10 -13.63
N THR A 10 3.57 -9.55 -12.38
CA THR A 10 3.64 -10.97 -12.04
C THR A 10 2.28 -11.52 -11.61
N ARG A 11 2.14 -12.85 -11.63
CA ARG A 11 1.08 -13.48 -10.84
C ARG A 11 1.34 -13.21 -9.34
N PRO A 12 0.28 -13.13 -8.52
CA PRO A 12 0.46 -13.10 -7.07
C PRO A 12 1.13 -14.38 -6.61
N THR A 13 2.20 -14.26 -5.84
CA THR A 13 2.84 -15.37 -5.15
C THR A 13 2.26 -15.42 -3.75
N VAL A 14 1.78 -16.59 -3.36
CA VAL A 14 1.18 -16.83 -2.04
C VAL A 14 1.97 -17.90 -1.34
N LEU A 15 2.48 -17.58 -0.16
CA LEU A 15 3.29 -18.46 0.66
C LEU A 15 2.64 -18.62 2.03
N ARG A 16 2.49 -19.86 2.48
CA ARG A 16 2.06 -20.15 3.85
C ARG A 16 3.29 -20.40 4.71
N TYR A 17 3.39 -19.69 5.82
CA TYR A 17 4.38 -19.95 6.86
C TYR A 17 3.73 -20.69 8.02
N LYS A 18 4.46 -21.66 8.57
CA LYS A 18 4.11 -22.37 9.81
C LYS A 18 5.37 -22.49 10.65
N GLY A 19 5.37 -21.84 11.81
CA GLY A 19 6.45 -21.86 12.78
C GLY A 19 6.44 -23.10 13.66
N THR A 20 7.31 -23.08 14.67
CA THR A 20 7.44 -24.16 15.67
C THR A 20 6.25 -24.21 16.61
N LYS A 21 5.72 -23.05 17.00
CA LYS A 21 4.50 -22.97 17.81
C LYS A 21 3.26 -23.04 16.92
N PRO A 22 2.20 -23.75 17.32
CA PRO A 22 0.96 -23.84 16.55
C PRO A 22 0.37 -22.48 16.18
N GLU A 23 0.51 -21.49 17.07
CA GLU A 23 -0.03 -20.14 16.88
C GLU A 23 0.78 -19.26 15.91
N ASP A 24 2.03 -19.63 15.64
CA ASP A 24 2.94 -18.87 14.79
C ASP A 24 2.78 -19.29 13.33
N TRP A 25 1.61 -19.02 12.74
CA TRP A 25 1.33 -19.30 11.34
C TRP A 25 0.67 -18.13 10.62
N GLY A 26 0.74 -18.16 9.29
CA GLY A 26 0.18 -17.10 8.47
C GLY A 26 0.31 -17.35 6.98
N VAL A 27 -0.30 -16.47 6.19
CA VAL A 27 -0.21 -16.42 4.74
C VAL A 27 0.38 -15.08 4.35
N SER A 28 1.42 -15.12 3.52
CA SER A 28 1.99 -13.94 2.89
C SER A 28 1.66 -13.96 1.41
N GLY A 29 1.18 -12.85 0.89
CA GLY A 29 0.92 -12.66 -0.54
C GLY A 29 1.74 -11.48 -1.05
N PHE A 30 2.38 -11.63 -2.21
CA PHE A 30 3.01 -10.49 -2.87
C PHE A 30 2.78 -10.51 -4.38
N VAL A 31 2.70 -9.33 -4.98
CA VAL A 31 2.61 -9.15 -6.42
C VAL A 31 3.47 -7.98 -6.85
N LEU A 32 4.28 -8.18 -7.89
CA LEU A 32 5.01 -7.09 -8.52
C LEU A 32 4.09 -6.34 -9.48
N ILE A 33 4.15 -5.02 -9.39
CA ILE A 33 3.47 -4.09 -10.29
C ILE A 33 4.51 -3.24 -11.02
N ALA A 34 4.11 -2.58 -12.12
CA ALA A 34 5.00 -1.92 -13.08
C ALA A 34 6.11 -1.07 -12.43
N GLU A 35 5.87 -0.51 -11.24
CA GLU A 35 6.82 0.39 -10.59
C GLU A 35 6.87 0.24 -9.05
N SER A 36 6.70 -0.98 -8.50
CA SER A 36 6.80 -1.27 -7.04
C SER A 36 6.28 -2.69 -6.71
N HIS A 37 5.38 -2.84 -5.72
CA HIS A 37 4.77 -4.08 -5.27
C HIS A 37 3.55 -3.81 -4.38
N ILE A 38 2.71 -4.85 -4.22
CA ILE A 38 1.72 -4.94 -3.14
C ILE A 38 2.04 -6.21 -2.35
N ALA A 39 2.12 -6.09 -1.03
CA ALA A 39 2.45 -7.20 -0.14
C ALA A 39 1.48 -7.24 1.06
N ILE A 40 1.04 -8.44 1.44
CA ILE A 40 0.18 -8.68 2.61
C ILE A 40 0.79 -9.79 3.46
N HIS A 41 0.73 -9.64 4.78
CA HIS A 41 1.14 -10.65 5.74
C HIS A 41 0.05 -10.82 6.80
N THR A 42 -0.50 -12.03 6.91
CA THR A 42 -1.58 -12.32 7.87
C THR A 42 -1.06 -13.09 9.08
N PHE A 43 -1.62 -12.81 10.25
CA PHE A 43 -1.39 -13.51 11.52
C PHE A 43 -2.74 -13.93 12.11
N PRO A 44 -3.33 -15.04 11.64
CA PRO A 44 -4.72 -15.39 11.92
C PRO A 44 -5.04 -15.51 13.41
N GLU A 45 -4.14 -16.15 14.18
CA GLU A 45 -4.31 -16.35 15.63
C GLU A 45 -4.26 -15.05 16.42
N LYS A 46 -3.68 -14.00 15.84
CA LYS A 46 -3.63 -12.66 16.43
C LYS A 46 -4.75 -11.75 15.93
N GLY A 47 -5.60 -12.23 15.01
CA GLY A 47 -6.63 -11.42 14.36
C GLY A 47 -6.05 -10.21 13.62
N PHE A 48 -4.81 -10.32 13.11
CA PHE A 48 -4.04 -9.20 12.58
C PHE A 48 -3.54 -9.48 11.16
N PHE A 49 -3.42 -8.44 10.34
CA PHE A 49 -2.64 -8.48 9.12
C PHE A 49 -1.98 -7.13 8.87
N SER A 50 -0.86 -7.14 8.17
CA SER A 50 -0.25 -5.94 7.60
C SER A 50 -0.37 -5.97 6.08
N LEU A 51 -0.59 -4.80 5.48
CA LEU A 51 -0.72 -4.62 4.04
C LEU A 51 0.09 -3.41 3.60
N ASP A 52 0.97 -3.62 2.64
CA ASP A 52 1.74 -2.58 1.98
C ASP A 52 1.29 -2.44 0.54
N ILE A 53 0.85 -1.23 0.18
CA ILE A 53 0.58 -0.82 -1.20
C ILE A 53 1.58 0.28 -1.52
N PHE A 54 2.63 -0.08 -2.23
CA PHE A 54 3.60 0.87 -2.76
C PHE A 54 3.31 1.03 -4.24
N SER A 55 3.25 2.26 -4.76
CA SER A 55 3.05 2.57 -6.18
C SER A 55 3.73 3.89 -6.53
N CYS A 56 4.25 4.01 -7.76
CA CYS A 56 4.65 5.29 -8.35
C CYS A 56 3.47 6.05 -8.96
N CYS A 57 2.38 5.36 -9.30
CA CYS A 57 1.12 5.99 -9.69
C CYS A 57 0.33 6.42 -8.44
N ASP A 58 -0.26 7.61 -8.48
CA ASP A 58 -1.25 8.04 -7.50
C ASP A 58 -2.45 7.07 -7.48
N PHE A 59 -2.98 6.82 -6.28
CA PHE A 59 -4.15 5.97 -6.08
C PHE A 59 -4.96 6.47 -4.88
N ASP A 60 -6.24 6.13 -4.86
CA ASP A 60 -7.12 6.41 -3.72
C ASP A 60 -6.83 5.41 -2.59
N ALA A 61 -6.05 5.86 -1.61
CA ALA A 61 -5.68 5.07 -0.44
C ALA A 61 -6.89 4.75 0.45
N ASP A 62 -7.89 5.62 0.53
CA ASP A 62 -9.09 5.40 1.34
C ASP A 62 -9.99 4.35 0.73
N HIS A 63 -10.13 4.36 -0.59
CA HIS A 63 -10.82 3.29 -1.31
C HIS A 63 -10.10 1.94 -1.14
N ALA A 64 -8.77 1.93 -1.20
CA ALA A 64 -7.99 0.71 -0.98
C ALA A 64 -8.18 0.16 0.45
N VAL A 65 -8.12 1.03 1.46
CA VAL A 65 -8.36 0.65 2.86
C VAL A 65 -9.78 0.11 3.03
N LYS A 66 -10.80 0.83 2.54
CA LYS A 66 -12.19 0.39 2.60
C LYS A 66 -12.39 -0.99 1.98
N TYR A 67 -11.83 -1.22 0.79
CA TYR A 67 -11.92 -2.52 0.13
C TYR A 67 -11.34 -3.64 0.99
N VAL A 68 -10.18 -3.41 1.61
CA VAL A 68 -9.49 -4.41 2.41
C VAL A 68 -10.21 -4.64 3.74
N THR A 69 -10.65 -3.59 4.43
CA THR A 69 -11.36 -3.73 5.70
C THR A 69 -12.69 -4.47 5.53
N GLU A 70 -13.44 -4.19 4.46
CA GLU A 70 -14.67 -4.93 4.13
C GLU A 70 -14.37 -6.40 3.81
N LYS A 71 -13.31 -6.69 3.04
CA LYS A 71 -12.96 -8.06 2.65
C LYS A 71 -12.47 -8.92 3.82
N PHE A 72 -11.73 -8.33 4.75
CA PHE A 72 -11.19 -9.04 5.92
C PHE A 72 -12.09 -8.94 7.16
N GLY A 73 -13.19 -8.17 7.10
CA GLY A 73 -14.04 -7.90 8.26
C GLY A 73 -13.29 -7.17 9.37
N ALA A 74 -12.31 -6.34 9.01
CA ALA A 74 -11.47 -5.64 9.98
C ALA A 74 -12.27 -4.53 10.66
N THR A 75 -12.35 -4.57 11.98
CA THR A 75 -13.08 -3.56 12.79
C THR A 75 -12.21 -2.36 13.15
N HIS A 76 -10.89 -2.51 13.09
CA HIS A 76 -9.90 -1.49 13.40
C HIS A 76 -8.77 -1.55 12.37
N PHE A 77 -8.23 -0.39 11.99
CA PHE A 77 -7.06 -0.28 11.14
C PHE A 77 -6.23 0.94 11.54
N ASP A 78 -4.93 0.87 11.25
CA ASP A 78 -4.04 2.03 11.23
C ASP A 78 -3.53 2.23 9.79
N LYS A 79 -3.47 3.48 9.33
CA LYS A 79 -3.13 3.83 7.95
C LYS A 79 -2.03 4.87 7.96
N ASN A 80 -0.86 4.49 7.44
CA ASN A 80 0.27 5.40 7.23
C ASN A 80 0.53 5.59 5.73
N LEU A 81 0.40 6.82 5.24
CA LEU A 81 0.70 7.17 3.85
C LEU A 81 2.01 7.95 3.77
N ILE A 82 2.98 7.41 3.04
CA ILE A 82 4.32 7.99 2.93
C ILE A 82 4.64 8.25 1.46
N THR A 83 4.86 9.52 1.11
CA THR A 83 5.40 9.88 -0.20
C THR A 83 6.87 9.47 -0.30
N ARG A 84 7.21 8.66 -1.30
CA ARG A 84 8.59 8.20 -1.56
C ARG A 84 9.12 8.85 -2.83
N GLY A 85 10.44 8.98 -2.94
CA GLY A 85 11.09 9.48 -4.17
C GLY A 85 10.88 10.97 -4.46
N ARG A 86 10.66 11.83 -3.44
CA ARG A 86 10.48 13.29 -3.63
C ARG A 86 11.61 13.97 -4.42
N GLU A 87 12.81 13.40 -4.36
CA GLU A 87 14.00 13.90 -5.06
C GLU A 87 14.29 13.16 -6.37
N PHE A 88 13.40 12.27 -6.83
CA PHE A 88 13.60 11.42 -7.99
C PHE A 88 12.58 11.69 -9.12
N PRO A 89 13.02 11.68 -10.40
CA PRO A 89 14.41 11.83 -10.83
C PRO A 89 14.90 13.23 -10.45
N ARG A 90 16.19 13.35 -10.07
CA ARG A 90 16.81 14.65 -9.70
C ARG A 90 16.73 15.61 -10.88
N SER A 91 15.62 16.34 -10.97
CA SER A 91 15.36 17.35 -11.99
C SER A 91 14.63 18.50 -11.33
N LEU A 92 15.21 19.69 -11.42
CA LEU A 92 14.68 20.90 -10.81
C LEU A 92 13.23 21.16 -11.25
N GLY A 93 12.92 20.98 -12.53
CA GLY A 93 11.57 21.23 -13.06
C GLY A 93 10.49 20.30 -12.50
N ARG A 94 10.82 19.03 -12.21
CA ARG A 94 9.83 18.06 -11.68
C ARG A 94 9.67 18.20 -10.17
N ALA A 95 10.76 18.52 -9.45
CA ALA A 95 10.73 18.81 -8.03
C ALA A 95 9.86 20.04 -7.70
N VAL A 96 9.96 21.11 -8.51
CA VAL A 96 9.12 22.32 -8.34
C VAL A 96 7.63 21.98 -8.45
N LYS A 97 7.22 21.20 -9.46
CA LYS A 97 5.81 20.79 -9.62
C LYS A 97 5.27 19.98 -8.44
N ILE A 98 6.08 19.07 -7.88
CA ILE A 98 5.68 18.27 -6.71
C ILE A 98 5.47 19.17 -5.50
N ILE A 99 6.41 20.10 -5.23
CA ILE A 99 6.30 21.05 -4.11
C ILE A 99 5.10 21.98 -4.25
N GLU A 100 4.80 22.45 -5.47
CA GLU A 100 3.60 23.27 -5.73
C GLU A 100 2.30 22.50 -5.49
N GLY A 101 2.23 21.23 -5.92
CA GLY A 101 1.08 20.36 -5.67
C GLY A 101 0.86 20.08 -4.18
N ASP A 102 1.94 19.80 -3.44
CA ASP A 102 1.88 19.57 -1.98
C ASP A 102 1.40 20.83 -1.24
N ARG A 103 1.84 22.02 -1.67
CA ARG A 103 1.38 23.31 -1.11
C ARG A 103 -0.12 23.54 -1.31
N GLN A 104 -0.65 23.20 -2.49
CA GLN A 104 -2.08 23.31 -2.76
C GLN A 104 -2.90 22.34 -1.90
N LYS A 105 -2.44 21.09 -1.74
CA LYS A 105 -3.12 20.10 -0.89
C LYS A 105 -3.20 20.55 0.58
N LEU A 106 -2.16 21.21 1.08
CA LEU A 106 -2.14 21.78 2.44
C LEU A 106 -3.06 23.00 2.61
N THR A 107 -3.29 23.79 1.55
CA THR A 107 -4.19 24.96 1.62
C THR A 107 -5.65 24.57 1.51
N VAL A 108 -5.98 23.51 0.78
CA VAL A 108 -7.35 23.01 0.62
C VAL A 108 -7.82 22.19 1.84
N GLY A 109 -6.91 21.55 2.57
CA GLY A 109 -7.23 20.84 3.82
C GLY A 109 -7.35 21.73 5.08
N ALA A 110 -7.26 23.06 4.93
CA ALA A 110 -7.28 24.03 6.03
C ALA A 110 -8.56 24.90 6.06
N VAL A 111 -9.63 24.49 5.36
CA VAL A 111 -10.95 25.15 5.38
C VAL A 111 -12.01 24.16 5.84
#